data_AF-A0A0C2XJE9-F1
#
_entry.id   AF-A0A0C2XJE9-F1
#
_cell.length_a   1.000
_cell.length_b   1.000
_cell.length_c   1.000
_cell.angle_alpha   90.00
_cell.angle_beta   90.00
_cell.angle_gamma   90.00
#
_symmetry.space_group_name_H-M   'P 1'
#
loop_
_entity.id
_entity.type
_entity.pdbx_description
1 polymer ?
#
loop_
_entity_poly.entity_id
_entity_poly.type
_entity_poly.pdbx_seq_one_letter_code
_entity_poly.pdbx_strand_id
1 'polypeptide(L)'
;MEALQNRIDSFAKTKTKRVKTGQKSRTVTLKWPHPPAFLANPAALAEAGFYYSPSLEDQDNVICFECGKQLSEWEEQDDPFDVHWSKCADKCSWAAVRCGLRADLDRHKRFTFPDKSRLPGTKKMEEARLGTFTAGDGWVHDQAKNHGASSLKMAQAGFVWAPQHPGDDLGTCFYCNIALSGWEKDDDPM
;
A
#
# COMPACT_ATOMS: atom_id res chain seq x y z
N MET A 1 -7.29 -2.64 -6.50
CA MET A 1 -7.09 -1.77 -5.30
C MET A 1 -5.64 -1.31 -5.15
N GLU A 2 -4.81 -1.59 -6.15
CA GLU A 2 -3.43 -1.12 -6.34
C GLU A 2 -3.33 0.41 -6.40
N ALA A 3 -4.27 1.10 -7.04
CA ALA A 3 -4.29 2.57 -7.04
C ALA A 3 -4.66 3.16 -5.67
N LEU A 4 -3.93 4.18 -5.21
CA LEU A 4 -4.20 4.89 -3.95
C LEU A 4 -5.60 5.49 -3.91
N GLN A 5 -6.04 6.13 -5.00
CA GLN A 5 -7.38 6.73 -5.09
C GLN A 5 -8.48 5.69 -4.82
N ASN A 6 -8.36 4.49 -5.40
CA ASN A 6 -9.32 3.41 -5.18
C ASN A 6 -9.39 3.02 -3.69
N ARG A 7 -8.25 2.98 -2.99
CA ARG A 7 -8.21 2.69 -1.55
C ARG A 7 -8.86 3.80 -0.74
N ILE A 8 -8.57 5.07 -1.03
CA ILE A 8 -9.22 6.22 -0.37
C ILE A 8 -10.74 6.18 -0.58
N ASP A 9 -11.18 5.98 -1.82
CA ASP A 9 -12.60 5.94 -2.19
C ASP A 9 -13.37 4.83 -1.46
N SER A 10 -12.69 3.75 -1.08
CA SER A 10 -13.31 2.66 -0.33
C SER A 10 -13.86 3.09 1.03
N PHE A 11 -13.28 4.13 1.65
CA PHE A 11 -13.73 4.68 2.93
C PHE A 11 -14.84 5.71 2.78
N ALA A 12 -14.89 6.42 1.64
CA ALA A 12 -15.96 7.38 1.35
C ALA A 12 -17.28 6.68 0.98
N LYS A 13 -17.19 5.49 0.39
CA LYS A 13 -18.37 4.72 -0.02
C LYS A 13 -19.05 4.09 1.18
N THR A 14 -20.34 4.38 1.30
CA THR A 14 -21.22 3.69 2.25
C THR A 14 -21.50 2.27 1.74
N LYS A 15 -21.32 1.25 2.59
CA LYS A 15 -21.61 -0.14 2.23
C LYS A 15 -22.89 -0.61 2.89
N THR A 16 -23.73 -1.36 2.17
CA THR A 16 -24.98 -1.90 2.73
C THR A 16 -24.93 -3.42 2.82
N LYS A 17 -25.37 -3.97 3.95
CA LYS A 17 -25.52 -5.41 4.17
C LYS A 17 -26.96 -5.73 4.54
N ARG A 18 -27.53 -6.78 3.93
CA ARG A 18 -28.89 -7.24 4.23
C ARG A 18 -28.82 -8.32 5.31
N VAL A 19 -29.43 -8.07 6.46
CA VAL A 19 -29.53 -9.02 7.58
C VAL A 19 -30.93 -9.62 7.58
N LYS A 20 -31.01 -10.94 7.61
CA LYS A 20 -32.29 -11.67 7.75
C LYS A 20 -32.40 -12.22 9.17
N THR A 21 -33.56 -12.03 9.79
CA THR A 21 -33.90 -12.63 11.08
C THR A 21 -35.32 -13.18 10.97
N GLY A 22 -35.43 -14.50 10.79
CA GLY A 22 -36.69 -15.14 10.38
C GLY A 22 -37.17 -14.63 9.01
N GLN A 23 -38.46 -14.28 8.92
CA GLN A 23 -39.06 -13.70 7.70
C GLN A 23 -38.77 -12.19 7.53
N LYS A 24 -38.21 -11.53 8.54
CA LYS A 24 -37.90 -10.09 8.49
C LYS A 24 -36.49 -9.86 7.97
N SER A 25 -36.34 -8.77 7.21
CA SER A 25 -35.05 -8.34 6.65
C SER A 25 -34.80 -6.87 6.99
N ARG A 26 -33.60 -6.55 7.44
CA ARG A 26 -33.14 -5.17 7.66
C ARG A 26 -31.88 -4.91 6.84
N THR A 27 -31.77 -3.71 6.27
CA THR A 27 -30.53 -3.24 5.65
C THR A 27 -29.71 -2.49 6.70
N VAL A 28 -28.46 -2.90 6.89
CA VAL A 28 -27.48 -2.22 7.74
C VAL A 28 -26.53 -1.46 6.85
N THR A 29 -26.23 -0.24 7.25
CA THR A 29 -25.38 0.70 6.53
C THR A 29 -24.08 0.83 7.31
N LEU A 30 -22.96 0.51 6.67
CA LEU A 30 -21.62 0.48 7.25
C LEU A 30 -20.79 1.61 6.63
N LYS A 31 -20.14 2.38 7.50
CA LYS A 31 -19.23 3.47 7.19
C LYS A 31 -18.04 3.37 8.13
N TRP A 32 -16.90 3.95 7.75
CA TRP A 32 -15.74 4.03 8.62
C TRP A 32 -16.16 4.61 10.00
N PRO A 33 -15.96 3.88 11.11
CA PRO A 33 -16.57 4.24 12.37
C PRO A 33 -15.73 5.24 13.18
N HIS A 34 -14.44 5.38 12.86
CA HIS A 34 -13.50 6.10 13.72
C HIS A 34 -13.37 7.59 13.37
N PRO A 35 -13.11 8.46 14.37
CA PRO A 35 -12.88 9.88 14.16
C PRO A 35 -11.63 10.16 13.30
N PRO A 36 -11.57 11.31 12.60
CA PRO A 36 -10.36 11.73 11.87
C PRO A 36 -9.11 11.93 12.72
N ALA A 37 -9.26 12.07 14.05
CA ALA A 37 -8.15 12.27 14.99
C ALA A 37 -7.33 11.00 15.25
N PHE A 38 -7.87 9.81 14.95
CA PHE A 38 -7.14 8.55 15.08
C PHE A 38 -5.95 8.54 14.11
N LEU A 39 -4.84 7.93 14.54
CA LEU A 39 -3.70 7.70 13.65
C LEU A 39 -4.12 6.80 12.47
N ALA A 40 -4.97 5.80 12.74
CA ALA A 40 -5.66 4.99 11.74
C ALA A 40 -6.85 5.70 11.06
N ASN A 41 -6.60 6.87 10.46
CA ASN A 41 -7.59 7.53 9.62
C ASN A 41 -7.57 6.97 8.17
N PRO A 42 -8.63 7.19 7.37
CA PRO A 42 -8.73 6.66 6.01
C PRO A 42 -7.53 6.94 5.11
N ALA A 43 -6.93 8.14 5.19
CA ALA A 43 -5.78 8.50 4.36
C ALA A 43 -4.53 7.72 4.78
N ALA A 44 -4.26 7.63 6.09
CA ALA A 44 -3.13 6.87 6.62
C ALA A 44 -3.25 5.37 6.32
N LEU A 45 -4.46 4.80 6.47
CA LEU A 45 -4.74 3.40 6.13
C LEU A 45 -4.54 3.13 4.64
N ALA A 46 -5.09 4.00 3.77
CA ALA A 46 -4.91 3.89 2.32
C ALA A 46 -3.44 3.96 1.92
N GLU A 47 -2.67 4.87 2.50
CA GLU A 47 -1.25 5.02 2.21
C GLU A 47 -0.40 3.84 2.73
N ALA A 48 -0.78 3.26 3.88
CA ALA A 48 -0.18 2.03 4.39
C ALA A 48 -0.55 0.77 3.55
N GLY A 49 -1.41 0.92 2.54
CA GLY A 49 -1.79 -0.13 1.60
C GLY A 49 -3.15 -0.77 1.87
N PHE A 50 -3.96 -0.21 2.75
CA PHE A 50 -5.24 -0.79 3.14
C PHE A 50 -6.44 -0.16 2.45
N TYR A 51 -7.48 -0.95 2.22
CA TYR A 51 -8.79 -0.45 1.83
C TYR A 51 -9.87 -0.95 2.78
N TYR A 52 -10.92 -0.15 2.95
CA TYR A 52 -12.03 -0.46 3.83
C TYR A 52 -12.84 -1.65 3.31
N SER A 53 -13.03 -2.67 4.14
CA SER A 53 -13.79 -3.89 3.81
C SER A 53 -14.58 -4.39 5.02
N PRO A 54 -15.59 -3.64 5.48
CA PRO A 54 -16.31 -3.96 6.69
C PRO A 54 -17.19 -5.20 6.54
N SER A 55 -17.35 -5.90 7.64
CA SER A 55 -18.37 -6.92 7.86
C SER A 55 -19.35 -6.44 8.95
N LEU A 56 -20.36 -7.25 9.26
CA LEU A 56 -21.24 -6.95 10.41
C LEU A 56 -20.57 -7.23 11.75
N GLU A 57 -19.59 -8.14 11.75
CA GLU A 57 -18.80 -8.56 12.89
C GLU A 57 -17.63 -7.60 13.11
N ASP A 58 -17.02 -7.13 12.01
CA ASP A 58 -15.83 -6.28 11.98
C ASP A 58 -16.12 -4.99 11.18
N GLN A 59 -16.69 -4.00 11.86
CA GLN A 59 -17.17 -2.76 11.21
C GLN A 59 -16.05 -1.82 10.75
N ASP A 60 -14.85 -1.97 11.29
CA ASP A 60 -13.65 -1.21 10.95
C ASP A 60 -12.59 -2.05 10.22
N ASN A 61 -12.98 -3.22 9.68
CA ASN A 61 -12.04 -4.08 8.96
C ASN A 61 -11.49 -3.39 7.69
N VAL A 62 -10.19 -3.55 7.51
CA VAL A 62 -9.45 -3.15 6.31
C VAL A 62 -8.61 -4.30 5.76
N ILE A 63 -8.32 -4.27 4.46
CA ILE A 63 -7.55 -5.33 3.77
C ILE A 63 -6.41 -4.71 2.98
N CYS A 64 -5.21 -5.28 3.08
CA CYS A 64 -4.08 -4.86 2.26
C CYS A 64 -4.30 -5.23 0.79
N PHE A 65 -4.07 -4.29 -0.14
CA PHE A 65 -4.23 -4.53 -1.58
C PHE A 65 -3.27 -5.57 -2.15
N GLU A 66 -2.11 -5.77 -1.51
CA GLU A 66 -1.05 -6.63 -2.00
C GLU A 66 -1.04 -7.99 -1.28
N CYS A 67 -0.89 -8.00 0.05
CA CYS A 67 -0.78 -9.26 0.80
C CYS A 67 -2.13 -9.83 1.27
N GLY A 68 -3.23 -9.10 1.10
CA GLY A 68 -4.57 -9.52 1.53
C GLY A 68 -4.76 -9.62 3.04
N LYS A 69 -3.80 -9.14 3.86
CA LYS A 69 -3.93 -9.13 5.32
C LYS A 69 -5.14 -8.31 5.73
N GLN A 70 -6.01 -8.91 6.54
CA GLN A 70 -7.15 -8.26 7.17
C GLN A 70 -6.76 -7.77 8.57
N LEU A 71 -7.19 -6.56 8.93
CA LEU A 71 -6.97 -5.93 10.24
C LEU A 71 -8.23 -5.14 10.63
N SER A 72 -8.68 -5.33 11.86
CA SER A 72 -9.82 -4.67 12.50
C SER A 72 -9.45 -4.30 13.93
N GLU A 73 -10.41 -3.76 14.69
CA GLU A 73 -10.24 -3.37 16.09
C GLU A 73 -9.20 -2.26 16.28
N TRP A 74 -9.25 -1.24 15.41
CA TRP A 74 -8.30 -0.13 15.41
C TRP A 74 -8.54 0.82 16.60
N GLU A 75 -7.46 1.10 17.33
CA GLU A 75 -7.44 2.05 18.46
C GLU A 75 -6.89 3.42 18.05
N GLU A 76 -7.06 4.43 18.91
CA GLU A 76 -6.71 5.84 18.63
C GLU A 76 -5.23 6.02 18.26
N GLN A 77 -4.37 5.27 18.97
CA GLN A 77 -2.92 5.32 18.86
C GLN A 77 -2.34 4.32 17.85
N ASP A 78 -3.16 3.50 17.19
CA ASP A 78 -2.65 2.52 16.24
C ASP A 78 -2.21 3.21 14.95
N ASP A 79 -0.91 3.14 14.67
CA ASP A 79 -0.39 3.63 13.41
C ASP A 79 -0.44 2.52 12.33
N PRO A 80 -1.16 2.72 11.22
CA PRO A 80 -1.31 1.71 10.18
C PRO A 80 0.00 1.20 9.59
N PHE A 81 1.01 2.05 9.48
CA PHE A 81 2.30 1.66 8.91
C PHE A 81 3.06 0.77 9.88
N ASP A 82 3.08 1.12 11.17
CA ASP A 82 3.79 0.32 12.18
C ASP A 82 3.10 -1.03 12.39
N VAL A 83 1.76 -1.06 12.38
CA VAL A 83 0.97 -2.29 12.45
C VAL A 83 1.21 -3.17 11.21
N HIS A 84 1.20 -2.60 10.00
CA HIS A 84 1.43 -3.38 8.77
C HIS A 84 2.86 -3.92 8.69
N TRP A 85 3.85 -3.09 9.00
CA TRP A 85 5.25 -3.48 9.06
C TRP A 85 5.45 -4.63 10.06
N SER A 86 5.04 -4.45 11.32
CA SER A 86 5.24 -5.46 12.37
C SER A 86 4.56 -6.80 12.08
N LYS A 87 3.41 -6.80 11.41
CA LYS A 87 2.63 -8.03 11.14
C LYS A 87 2.95 -8.69 9.78
N CYS A 88 3.53 -7.96 8.82
CA CYS A 88 3.62 -8.42 7.42
C CYS A 88 4.94 -8.11 6.70
N ALA A 89 5.94 -7.54 7.37
CA ALA A 89 7.27 -7.21 6.81
C ALA A 89 7.92 -8.31 5.95
N ASP A 90 7.72 -9.57 6.33
CA ASP A 90 8.32 -10.76 5.73
C ASP A 90 7.52 -11.33 4.55
N LYS A 91 6.28 -10.87 4.35
CA LYS A 91 5.31 -11.44 3.40
C LYS A 91 4.65 -10.41 2.48
N CYS A 92 4.87 -9.12 2.72
CA CYS A 92 4.28 -8.02 1.97
C CYS A 92 5.37 -7.03 1.56
N SER A 93 5.59 -6.92 0.26
CA SER A 93 6.58 -6.02 -0.34
C SER A 93 6.25 -4.56 -0.03
N TRP A 94 4.98 -4.17 -0.10
CA TRP A 94 4.49 -2.84 0.28
C TRP A 94 4.76 -2.54 1.76
N ALA A 95 4.51 -3.50 2.66
CA ALA A 95 4.88 -3.35 4.07
C ALA A 95 6.39 -3.13 4.22
N ALA A 96 7.21 -3.89 3.50
CA ALA A 96 8.65 -3.80 3.57
C ALA A 96 9.24 -2.48 3.04
N VAL A 97 8.72 -1.99 1.90
CA VAL A 97 9.27 -0.81 1.20
C VAL A 97 8.62 0.51 1.59
N ARG A 98 7.33 0.52 1.98
CA ARG A 98 6.59 1.75 2.32
C ARG A 98 6.42 1.92 3.82
N CYS A 99 6.01 0.86 4.51
CA CYS A 99 5.71 0.92 5.94
C CYS A 99 6.99 0.83 6.77
N GLY A 100 7.92 -0.04 6.37
CA GLY A 100 9.22 -0.20 7.04
C GLY A 100 10.13 1.02 7.01
N LEU A 101 9.89 2.02 6.13
CA LEU A 101 10.69 3.25 6.07
C LEU A 101 10.73 3.98 7.41
N ARG A 102 9.64 3.90 8.19
CA ARG A 102 9.59 4.52 9.52
C ARG A 102 10.64 3.97 10.47
N ALA A 103 10.98 2.68 10.35
CA ALA A 103 12.04 2.06 11.14
C ALA A 103 13.46 2.48 10.69
N ASP A 104 13.58 3.07 9.49
CA ASP A 104 14.86 3.51 8.93
C ASP A 104 15.16 5.00 9.19
N LEU A 105 14.18 5.75 9.72
CA LEU A 105 14.25 7.19 9.96
C LEU A 105 14.53 7.51 11.43
N ASP A 106 15.32 8.56 11.68
CA ASP A 106 15.45 9.15 13.01
C ASP A 106 14.30 10.14 13.32
N ARG A 107 14.30 10.70 14.54
CA ARG A 107 13.32 11.71 14.97
C ARG A 107 13.30 12.99 14.12
N HIS A 108 14.33 13.25 13.31
CA HIS A 108 14.41 14.39 12.39
C HIS A 108 14.11 13.98 10.94
N LYS A 109 13.57 12.77 10.72
CA LYS A 109 13.25 12.20 9.40
C LYS A 109 14.48 12.06 8.50
N ARG A 110 15.65 11.78 9.09
CA ARG A 110 16.86 11.44 8.34
C ARG A 110 17.02 9.94 8.30
N PHE A 111 17.37 9.40 7.14
CA PHE A 111 17.66 7.97 7.01
C PHE A 111 18.93 7.61 7.78
N THR A 112 18.83 6.61 8.65
CA THR A 112 19.92 6.11 9.48
C THR A 112 20.16 4.61 9.31
N PHE A 113 19.14 3.88 8.83
CA PHE A 113 19.17 2.43 8.60
C PHE A 113 19.81 1.67 9.78
N PRO A 114 19.14 1.59 10.94
CA PRO A 114 19.63 0.82 12.08
C PRO A 114 19.86 -0.65 11.71
N ASP A 115 18.95 -1.23 10.91
CA ASP A 115 19.13 -2.52 10.27
C ASP A 115 19.81 -2.34 8.90
N LYS A 116 21.06 -2.79 8.77
CA LYS A 116 21.83 -2.69 7.51
C LYS A 116 21.28 -3.59 6.41
N SER A 117 20.48 -4.61 6.73
CA SER A 117 19.81 -5.42 5.70
C SER A 117 18.78 -4.61 4.90
N ARG A 118 18.32 -3.48 5.45
CA ARG A 118 17.34 -2.57 4.85
C ARG A 118 17.96 -1.41 4.08
N LEU A 119 19.30 -1.36 3.92
CA LEU A 119 19.93 -0.36 3.07
C LEU A 119 19.34 -0.44 1.63
N PRO A 120 19.11 0.69 0.93
CA PRO A 120 18.39 0.70 -0.34
C PRO A 120 19.03 -0.18 -1.43
N GLY A 121 20.37 -0.27 -1.44
CA GLY A 121 21.14 -1.04 -2.39
C GLY A 121 21.30 -2.53 -2.04
N THR A 122 20.66 -3.03 -0.99
CA THR A 122 20.70 -4.47 -0.71
C THR A 122 19.76 -5.21 -1.65
N LYS A 123 20.15 -6.44 -2.00
CA LYS A 123 19.32 -7.33 -2.81
C LYS A 123 17.94 -7.57 -2.18
N LYS A 124 17.88 -7.66 -0.85
CA LYS A 124 16.63 -7.77 -0.09
C LYS A 124 15.67 -6.60 -0.38
N MET A 125 16.17 -5.37 -0.37
CA MET A 125 15.33 -4.21 -0.64
C MET A 125 15.02 -4.04 -2.12
N GLU A 126 15.92 -4.45 -3.02
CA GLU A 126 15.63 -4.52 -4.47
C GLU A 126 14.51 -5.53 -4.77
N GLU A 127 14.58 -6.74 -4.21
CA GLU A 127 13.55 -7.78 -4.36
C GLU A 127 12.20 -7.31 -3.78
N ALA A 128 12.22 -6.61 -2.64
CA ALA A 128 11.02 -6.01 -2.07
C ALA A 128 10.43 -4.91 -2.97
N ARG A 129 11.25 -4.07 -3.60
CA ARG A 129 10.76 -3.08 -4.58
C ARG A 129 10.17 -3.77 -5.80
N LEU A 130 10.88 -4.76 -6.37
CA LEU A 130 10.40 -5.55 -7.50
C LEU A 130 9.05 -6.21 -7.20
N GLY A 131 8.87 -6.73 -5.98
CA GLY A 131 7.61 -7.35 -5.57
C GLY A 131 6.40 -6.42 -5.72
N THR A 132 6.56 -5.11 -5.54
CA THR A 132 5.46 -4.15 -5.69
C THR A 132 4.92 -4.07 -7.12
N PHE A 133 5.75 -4.37 -8.13
CA PHE A 133 5.38 -4.40 -9.55
C PHE A 133 4.51 -5.61 -9.93
N THR A 134 4.23 -6.51 -8.98
CA THR A 134 3.44 -7.73 -9.22
C THR A 134 2.01 -7.64 -8.71
N ALA A 135 1.62 -6.53 -8.07
CA ALA A 135 0.27 -6.31 -7.58
C ALA A 135 -0.77 -6.25 -8.72
N GLY A 136 -1.98 -6.77 -8.50
CA GLY A 136 -3.05 -6.74 -9.52
C GLY A 136 -2.64 -7.41 -10.83
N ASP A 137 -2.76 -6.69 -11.94
CA ASP A 137 -2.37 -7.17 -13.28
C ASP A 137 -0.87 -7.00 -13.59
N GLY A 138 -0.10 -6.47 -12.62
CA GLY A 138 1.33 -6.22 -12.74
C GLY A 138 1.69 -4.95 -13.52
N TRP A 139 3.00 -4.72 -13.65
CA TRP A 139 3.56 -3.56 -14.34
C TRP A 139 3.30 -3.59 -15.85
N VAL A 140 2.78 -2.48 -16.38
CA VAL A 140 2.30 -2.41 -17.76
C VAL A 140 3.40 -2.67 -18.79
N HIS A 141 4.63 -2.27 -18.47
CA HIS A 141 5.76 -2.31 -19.40
C HIS A 141 6.47 -3.67 -19.45
N ASP A 142 6.17 -4.58 -18.53
CA ASP A 142 6.73 -5.94 -18.56
C ASP A 142 6.16 -6.78 -19.72
N GLN A 143 5.00 -6.38 -20.24
CA GLN A 143 4.39 -7.01 -21.41
C GLN A 143 5.08 -6.60 -22.73
N ALA A 144 5.80 -5.48 -22.72
CA ALA A 144 6.49 -4.96 -23.89
C ALA A 144 7.91 -5.52 -23.98
N LYS A 145 8.22 -6.19 -25.11
CA LYS A 145 9.55 -6.75 -25.34
C LYS A 145 10.61 -5.64 -25.40
N ASN A 146 11.65 -5.78 -24.58
CA ASN A 146 12.79 -4.86 -24.50
C ASN A 146 12.39 -3.42 -24.12
N HIS A 147 11.36 -3.24 -23.29
CA HIS A 147 11.07 -1.93 -22.71
C HIS A 147 12.19 -1.51 -21.75
N GLY A 148 12.64 -0.27 -21.85
CA GLY A 148 13.71 0.30 -21.03
C GLY A 148 13.34 0.42 -19.56
N ALA A 149 12.08 0.75 -19.27
CA ALA A 149 11.51 0.78 -17.91
C ALA A 149 10.83 -0.55 -17.49
N SER A 150 11.53 -1.69 -17.59
CA SER A 150 11.01 -2.94 -17.02
C SER A 150 10.94 -2.89 -15.49
N SER A 151 10.06 -3.68 -14.87
CA SER A 151 9.92 -3.71 -13.40
C SER A 151 11.24 -4.00 -12.68
N LEU A 152 12.07 -4.87 -13.25
CA LEU A 152 13.41 -5.18 -12.74
C LEU A 152 14.31 -3.93 -12.72
N LYS A 153 14.38 -3.20 -13.84
CA LYS A 153 15.22 -2.00 -13.93
C LYS A 153 14.69 -0.88 -13.05
N MET A 154 13.37 -0.71 -12.99
CA MET A 154 12.71 0.23 -12.07
C MET A 154 13.07 -0.07 -10.61
N ALA A 155 12.96 -1.33 -10.20
CA ALA A 155 13.32 -1.75 -8.83
C ALA A 155 14.81 -1.56 -8.54
N GLN A 156 15.69 -1.83 -9.50
CA GLN A 156 17.14 -1.60 -9.38
C GLN A 156 17.49 -0.12 -9.19
N ALA A 157 16.82 0.76 -9.93
CA ALA A 157 16.94 2.21 -9.81
C ALA A 157 16.38 2.79 -8.51
N GLY A 158 15.69 1.98 -7.69
CA GLY A 158 15.12 2.41 -6.42
C GLY A 158 13.64 2.79 -6.49
N PHE A 159 12.98 2.60 -7.64
CA PHE A 159 11.55 2.86 -7.78
C PHE A 159 10.70 1.73 -7.21
N VAL A 160 9.55 2.12 -6.69
CA VAL A 160 8.42 1.31 -6.28
C VAL A 160 7.26 1.64 -7.20
N TRP A 161 6.49 0.64 -7.64
CA TRP A 161 5.23 0.93 -8.32
C TRP A 161 4.18 1.38 -7.30
N ALA A 162 3.78 2.64 -7.36
CA ALA A 162 2.92 3.27 -6.38
C ALA A 162 1.79 4.05 -7.06
N PRO A 163 0.87 3.37 -7.77
CA PRO A 163 -0.08 4.04 -8.62
C PRO A 163 -1.03 4.91 -7.81
N GLN A 164 -1.22 6.15 -8.25
CA GLN A 164 -2.15 7.10 -7.63
C GLN A 164 -3.55 6.91 -8.21
N HIS A 165 -3.63 6.72 -9.52
CA HIS A 165 -4.84 6.52 -10.28
C HIS A 165 -4.80 5.20 -11.06
N PRO A 166 -5.96 4.60 -11.38
CA PRO A 166 -6.01 3.39 -12.18
C PRO A 166 -5.33 3.59 -13.53
N GLY A 167 -4.44 2.67 -13.89
CA GLY A 167 -3.77 2.67 -15.19
C GLY A 167 -2.57 3.62 -15.31
N ASP A 168 -2.17 4.32 -14.24
CA ASP A 168 -0.90 5.04 -14.27
C ASP A 168 0.31 4.09 -14.17
N ASP A 169 1.43 4.54 -14.74
CA ASP A 169 2.73 3.91 -14.67
C ASP A 169 3.66 4.69 -13.74
N LEU A 170 3.15 5.09 -12.56
CA LEU A 170 3.91 5.91 -11.63
C LEU A 170 4.95 5.07 -10.86
N GLY A 171 6.23 5.33 -11.13
CA GLY A 171 7.35 4.89 -10.31
C GLY A 171 7.69 5.93 -9.26
N THR A 172 7.74 5.55 -7.98
CA THR A 172 8.14 6.45 -6.88
C THR A 172 9.34 5.90 -6.13
N CYS A 173 10.36 6.72 -5.91
CA CYS A 173 11.45 6.42 -4.98
C CYS A 173 11.15 7.04 -3.62
N PHE A 174 10.81 6.22 -2.62
CA PHE A 174 10.45 6.72 -1.28
C PHE A 174 11.63 7.26 -0.45
N TYR A 175 12.87 7.11 -0.93
CA TYR A 175 14.05 7.64 -0.25
C TYR A 175 14.31 9.11 -0.61
N CYS A 176 14.16 9.49 -1.88
CA CYS A 176 14.35 10.86 -2.36
C CYS A 176 13.04 11.58 -2.70
N ASN A 177 11.90 10.88 -2.61
CA ASN A 177 10.55 11.37 -2.96
C ASN A 177 10.40 11.82 -4.43
N ILE A 178 11.23 11.29 -5.34
CA ILE A 178 11.04 11.45 -6.78
C ILE A 178 9.92 10.52 -7.23
N ALA A 179 8.98 11.04 -8.03
CA ALA A 179 7.94 10.27 -8.68
C ALA A 179 7.91 10.62 -10.18
N LEU A 180 8.00 9.59 -11.03
CA LEU A 180 8.06 9.70 -12.49
C LEU A 180 7.06 8.75 -13.15
N SER A 181 6.45 9.21 -14.23
CA SER A 181 5.44 8.48 -15.02
C SER A 181 5.61 8.80 -16.50
N GLY A 182 4.90 8.10 -17.36
CA GLY A 182 4.98 8.27 -18.81
C GLY A 182 6.27 7.67 -19.37
N TRP A 183 6.64 6.48 -18.88
CA TRP A 183 7.87 5.80 -19.28
C TRP A 183 7.78 5.37 -20.74
N GLU A 184 8.74 5.83 -21.52
CA GLU A 184 8.89 5.48 -22.92
C GLU A 184 9.78 4.24 -23.09
N LYS A 185 9.69 3.62 -24.27
CA LYS A 185 10.39 2.38 -24.57
C LYS A 185 11.91 2.47 -24.40
N ASP A 186 12.50 3.63 -24.69
CA ASP A 186 13.94 3.83 -24.70
C ASP A 186 14.46 4.47 -23.39
N ASP A 187 13.59 4.72 -22.40
CA ASP A 187 13.97 5.28 -21.12
C ASP A 187 14.85 4.33 -20.30
N ASP A 188 15.82 4.89 -19.57
CA ASP A 188 16.61 4.18 -18.56
C ASP A 188 16.31 4.76 -17.18
N PRO A 189 15.77 3.97 -16.23
CA PRO A 189 15.50 4.46 -14.89
C PRO A 189 16.76 4.68 -14.03
N MET A 190 17.94 4.23 -14.46
CA MET A 190 19.21 4.28 -13.71
C MET A 190 19.97 5.62 -13.80
#